data_AF-J4GXQ3-F1
#
_entry.id   AF-J4GXQ3-F1
#
_cell.length_a   1.000
_cell.length_b   1.000
_cell.length_c   1.000
_cell.angle_alpha   90.00
_cell.angle_beta   90.00
_cell.angle_gamma   90.00
#
_symmetry.space_group_name_H-M   'P 1'
#
loop_
_entity.id
_entity.type
_entity.pdbx_description
1 polymer ?
#
loop_
_entity_poly.entity_id
_entity_poly.type
_entity_poly.pdbx_seq_one_letter_code
_entity_poly.pdbx_strand_id
1 'polypeptide(L)'
;MSLQAGIYTVTNVYSGNRASLPNDDDRVNVVCKIPFTSSKVTDSEKWELTASSNGRYTIQNVLYKYYLTTTIRPKASAPIFGTTSPDWWTITEILPVNESFGQETYSILCKDHSNLGWALHDDDDETPIELQSFARDNRNLWKISPYPPVPRKEFPFTDRSILRLSSVEKTSEAECLGVQFEWKSLPPNFVLHFPEPLLIVHHSEVVAEVFVEDEFKTSSGILYATIRAKDTAAFTSFASSVLLDDDIQVSLQAHKFRYYPADPVDRPADWQYLYRLRWKKDMTFKGLHSFRERVILRDFRITASDCDSHGQFMRASVIANIMNASCFTSTATIAVGVYYGSSKVGTAEYKDLQLQPEKDNELFIDWKFRPLNPANSEVQNFMDQYFTTVQQLPVTLTLESISASICGHLFNLPHFDISTRIQGIGSKFIDRVDIYAGAWSSLIQRKVSFTFDIENPLDATLDICSIVVDVRIKGAHLASVKHTFGKQNANRFIIPPKEKAKSVSISDAWLVSGFIKSLQLAGDRNACLDITVKSATLRIDQFLLQGLTYNIENVPFKLHFNVL
;
A
#
# COMPACT_ATOMS: atom_id res chain seq x y z
N MET A 1 -8.00 24.61 21.84
CA MET A 1 -8.97 25.74 21.85
C MET A 1 -8.66 26.71 22.99
N SER A 2 -9.16 27.94 22.91
CA SER A 2 -9.24 28.87 24.05
C SER A 2 -10.46 28.54 24.93
N LEU A 3 -10.29 28.50 26.25
CA LEU A 3 -11.39 28.69 27.20
C LEU A 3 -12.17 29.97 26.87
N GLN A 4 -13.50 29.90 26.95
CA GLN A 4 -14.35 31.08 26.81
C GLN A 4 -14.18 32.01 28.02
N ALA A 5 -14.48 33.29 27.85
CA ALA A 5 -14.53 34.19 28.99
C ALA A 5 -15.71 33.79 29.90
N GLY A 6 -15.50 33.79 31.20
CA GLY A 6 -16.52 33.37 32.15
C GLY A 6 -15.97 33.06 33.54
N ILE A 7 -16.84 32.56 34.41
CA ILE A 7 -16.48 32.20 35.79
C ILE A 7 -16.18 30.70 35.84
N TYR A 8 -15.09 30.34 36.51
CA TYR A 8 -14.57 28.99 36.62
C TYR A 8 -14.17 28.66 38.06
N THR A 9 -14.02 27.37 38.33
CA THR A 9 -13.24 26.84 39.44
C THR A 9 -11.97 26.21 38.87
N VAL A 10 -10.86 26.32 39.59
CA VAL A 10 -9.56 25.77 39.20
C VAL A 10 -9.17 24.72 40.24
N THR A 11 -9.10 23.46 39.85
CA THR A 11 -8.94 22.31 40.76
C THR A 11 -7.70 21.52 40.38
N ASN A 12 -6.81 21.23 41.33
CA ASN A 12 -5.62 20.43 41.04
C ASN A 12 -6.01 18.99 40.66
N VAL A 13 -5.37 18.43 39.63
CA VAL A 13 -5.70 17.07 39.14
C VAL A 13 -5.26 15.99 40.13
N TYR A 14 -4.14 16.18 40.83
CA TYR A 14 -3.60 15.20 41.78
C TYR A 14 -4.42 15.13 43.08
N SER A 15 -4.57 16.26 43.78
CA SER A 15 -5.21 16.28 45.11
C SER A 15 -6.72 16.50 45.07
N GLY A 16 -7.25 17.10 44.00
CA GLY A 16 -8.63 17.57 43.96
C GLY A 16 -8.86 18.89 44.72
N ASN A 17 -7.80 19.54 45.22
CA ASN A 17 -7.92 20.81 45.95
C ASN A 17 -8.21 21.98 45.01
N ARG A 18 -9.06 22.92 45.43
CA ARG A 18 -9.44 24.10 44.63
C ARG A 18 -8.54 25.29 44.93
N ALA A 19 -8.14 26.04 43.92
CA ALA A 19 -7.45 27.31 44.11
C ALA A 19 -8.38 28.34 44.76
N SER A 20 -7.92 29.00 45.82
CA SER A 20 -8.66 30.01 46.58
C SER A 20 -7.76 31.18 46.95
N LEU A 21 -8.33 32.39 46.97
CA LEU A 21 -7.69 33.55 47.57
C LEU A 21 -8.25 33.71 48.99
N PRO A 22 -7.44 33.71 50.06
CA PRO A 22 -7.97 33.62 51.43
C PRO A 22 -8.52 34.97 51.96
N ASN A 23 -8.00 36.11 51.50
CA ASN A 23 -8.44 37.44 51.90
C ASN A 23 -8.16 38.50 50.81
N ASP A 24 -8.38 39.78 51.10
CA ASP A 24 -8.16 40.94 50.22
C ASP A 24 -6.86 41.71 50.48
N ASP A 25 -5.92 41.14 51.25
CA ASP A 25 -4.61 41.76 51.44
C ASP A 25 -3.82 41.72 50.12
N ASP A 26 -3.19 42.84 49.75
CA ASP A 26 -2.36 42.88 48.54
C ASP A 26 -1.20 41.89 48.68
N ARG A 27 -0.99 41.10 47.62
CA ARG A 27 0.02 40.05 47.54
C ARG A 27 -0.18 38.88 48.50
N VAL A 28 -1.41 38.63 48.94
CA VAL A 28 -1.73 37.37 49.62
C VAL A 28 -1.59 36.18 48.67
N ASN A 29 -0.94 35.12 49.15
CA ASN A 29 -0.73 33.91 48.35
C ASN A 29 -2.07 33.26 47.99
N VAL A 30 -2.15 32.76 46.76
CA VAL A 30 -3.19 31.81 46.37
C VAL A 30 -2.88 30.50 47.04
N VAL A 31 -3.87 29.94 47.72
CA VAL A 31 -3.73 28.67 48.42
C VAL A 31 -4.68 27.65 47.81
N CYS A 32 -4.43 26.38 48.06
CA CYS A 32 -5.39 25.35 47.76
C CYS A 32 -6.38 25.20 48.93
N LYS A 33 -7.60 24.75 48.61
CA LYS A 33 -8.67 24.51 49.57
C LYS A 33 -9.25 23.12 49.34
N ILE A 34 -9.28 22.30 50.39
CA ILE A 34 -9.85 20.95 50.30
C ILE A 34 -11.38 21.05 50.17
N PRO A 35 -11.99 20.54 49.09
CA PRO A 35 -13.44 20.59 48.93
C PRO A 35 -14.11 19.58 49.88
N PHE A 36 -14.61 20.05 51.03
CA PHE A 36 -15.45 19.23 51.89
C PHE A 36 -16.76 18.88 51.15
N THR A 37 -17.21 17.63 51.25
CA THR A 37 -18.33 17.03 50.48
C THR A 37 -19.66 17.78 50.57
N SER A 38 -19.85 18.65 51.57
CA SER A 38 -21.04 19.48 51.76
C SER A 38 -20.81 20.99 51.57
N SER A 39 -19.57 21.42 51.32
CA SER A 39 -19.23 22.85 51.24
C SER A 39 -19.61 23.43 49.87
N LYS A 40 -20.48 24.45 49.90
CA LYS A 40 -20.80 25.25 48.71
C LYS A 40 -19.54 25.99 48.25
N VAL A 41 -19.28 26.00 46.94
CA VAL A 41 -18.18 26.80 46.35
C VAL A 41 -18.38 28.27 46.70
N THR A 42 -17.42 28.80 47.44
CA THR A 42 -17.39 30.20 47.88
C THR A 42 -16.89 31.10 46.75
N ASP A 43 -17.19 32.39 46.80
CA ASP A 43 -16.74 33.33 45.75
C ASP A 43 -15.22 33.54 45.75
N SER A 44 -14.53 33.23 46.86
CA SER A 44 -13.07 33.24 46.92
C SER A 44 -12.42 32.05 46.21
N GLU A 45 -13.17 30.99 45.89
CA GLU A 45 -12.74 29.83 45.09
C GLU A 45 -13.12 29.97 43.60
N LYS A 46 -13.78 31.08 43.22
CA LYS A 46 -14.24 31.33 41.85
C LYS A 46 -13.33 32.33 41.16
N TRP A 47 -13.05 32.03 39.89
CA TRP A 47 -12.11 32.76 39.07
C TRP A 47 -12.76 33.18 37.76
N GLU A 48 -12.81 34.48 37.50
CA GLU A 48 -13.22 35.03 36.22
C GLU A 48 -12.01 34.99 35.27
N LEU A 49 -12.14 34.22 34.19
CA LEU A 49 -11.14 34.12 33.14
C LEU A 49 -11.55 35.04 32.00
N THR A 50 -10.66 35.96 31.62
CA THR A 50 -10.85 36.79 30.42
C THR A 50 -9.82 36.41 29.38
N ALA A 51 -10.29 35.87 28.26
CA ALA A 51 -9.43 35.50 27.15
C ALA A 51 -8.87 36.74 26.44
N SER A 52 -7.63 36.63 25.98
CA SER A 52 -6.96 37.57 25.09
C SER A 52 -6.38 36.81 23.89
N SER A 53 -5.64 37.51 23.02
CA SER A 53 -4.99 36.89 21.87
C SER A 53 -3.94 35.84 22.30
N ASN A 54 -3.73 34.84 21.44
CA ASN A 54 -2.69 33.82 21.59
C ASN A 54 -2.82 32.92 22.84
N GLY A 55 -4.04 32.60 23.28
CA GLY A 55 -4.26 31.67 24.41
C GLY A 55 -3.85 32.24 25.76
N ARG A 56 -3.78 33.58 25.86
CA ARG A 56 -3.49 34.28 27.11
C ARG A 56 -4.77 34.63 27.85
N TYR A 57 -4.70 34.60 29.17
CA TYR A 57 -5.81 34.84 30.08
C TYR A 57 -5.39 35.75 31.21
N THR A 58 -6.25 36.69 31.59
CA THR A 58 -6.24 37.18 32.96
C THR A 58 -7.11 36.25 33.81
N ILE A 59 -6.70 36.05 35.07
CA ILE A 59 -7.42 35.23 36.04
C ILE A 59 -7.72 36.14 37.24
N GLN A 60 -8.98 36.48 37.45
CA GLN A 60 -9.42 37.41 38.51
C GLN A 60 -10.29 36.68 39.53
N ASN A 61 -10.02 36.87 40.82
CA ASN A 61 -10.87 36.34 41.88
C ASN A 61 -12.25 37.02 41.87
N VAL A 62 -13.33 36.25 41.97
CA VAL A 62 -14.70 36.80 41.91
C VAL A 62 -15.06 37.63 43.13
N LEU A 63 -14.65 37.22 44.34
CA LEU A 63 -14.98 37.89 45.60
C LEU A 63 -14.17 39.19 45.76
N TYR A 64 -12.85 39.09 45.70
CA TYR A 64 -11.95 40.19 46.05
C TYR A 64 -11.55 41.07 44.85
N LYS A 65 -11.90 40.67 43.63
CA LYS A 65 -11.57 41.37 42.37
C LYS A 65 -10.07 41.53 42.11
N TYR A 66 -9.23 40.71 42.73
CA TYR A 66 -7.78 40.71 42.52
C TYR A 66 -7.39 39.75 41.38
N TYR A 67 -6.45 40.19 40.56
CA TYR A 67 -5.83 39.40 39.52
C TYR A 67 -4.70 38.57 40.08
N LEU A 68 -4.52 37.37 39.53
CA LEU A 68 -3.39 36.53 39.85
C LEU A 68 -2.14 36.99 39.11
N THR A 69 -1.06 37.15 39.86
CA THR A 69 0.27 37.48 39.34
C THR A 69 1.34 36.69 40.10
N THR A 70 2.60 36.93 39.75
CA THR A 70 3.77 36.43 40.43
C THR A 70 4.84 37.52 40.49
N THR A 71 5.99 37.24 41.11
CA THR A 71 7.10 38.17 41.15
C THR A 71 7.70 38.41 39.76
N ILE A 72 8.20 39.60 39.47
CA ILE A 72 8.94 39.91 38.25
C ILE A 72 10.12 38.94 38.10
N ARG A 73 10.22 38.25 36.95
CA ARG A 73 11.22 37.20 36.67
C ARG A 73 11.14 36.05 37.68
N PRO A 74 9.99 35.34 37.74
CA PRO A 74 9.78 34.27 38.70
C PRO A 74 10.81 33.15 38.52
N LYS A 75 11.12 32.47 39.62
CA LYS A 75 11.90 31.23 39.66
C LYS A 75 10.98 30.08 40.08
N ALA A 76 11.48 28.84 40.01
CA ALA A 76 10.80 27.72 40.66
C ALA A 76 10.61 28.01 42.16
N SER A 77 9.46 27.63 42.70
CA SER A 77 8.92 27.97 44.03
C SER A 77 8.55 29.45 44.22
N ALA A 78 8.45 30.24 43.13
CA ALA A 78 7.92 31.60 43.25
C ALA A 78 6.42 31.54 43.58
N PRO A 79 5.94 32.34 44.55
CA PRO A 79 4.54 32.34 44.93
C PRO A 79 3.66 32.92 43.84
N ILE A 80 2.42 32.47 43.81
CA ILE A 80 1.33 33.06 43.04
C ILE A 80 0.45 33.79 44.04
N PHE A 81 0.17 35.06 43.79
CA PHE A 81 -0.57 35.91 44.72
C PHE A 81 -1.57 36.82 44.01
N GLY A 82 -2.56 37.29 44.75
CA GLY A 82 -3.55 38.26 44.27
C GLY A 82 -3.04 39.70 44.35
N THR A 83 -3.33 40.51 43.33
CA THR A 83 -3.10 41.96 43.35
C THR A 83 -4.14 42.71 42.52
N THR A 84 -4.15 44.04 42.57
CA THR A 84 -5.08 44.89 41.79
C THR A 84 -4.68 45.04 40.31
N SER A 85 -3.41 44.77 39.97
CA SER A 85 -2.89 44.89 38.60
C SER A 85 -3.07 43.59 37.80
N PRO A 86 -3.65 43.64 36.58
CA PRO A 86 -3.84 42.45 35.77
C PRO A 86 -2.51 41.90 35.24
N ASP A 87 -2.39 40.58 35.26
CA ASP A 87 -1.28 39.86 34.65
C ASP A 87 -1.81 38.71 33.78
N TRP A 88 -0.95 38.22 32.89
CA TRP A 88 -1.30 37.27 31.85
C TRP A 88 -0.74 35.88 32.13
N TRP A 89 -1.58 34.88 31.92
CA TRP A 89 -1.26 33.46 32.02
C TRP A 89 -1.51 32.77 30.68
N THR A 90 -0.67 31.82 30.32
CA THR A 90 -0.91 30.96 29.15
C THR A 90 -1.60 29.69 29.63
N ILE A 91 -2.85 29.48 29.23
CA ILE A 91 -3.61 28.27 29.59
C ILE A 91 -3.65 27.35 28.38
N THR A 92 -3.06 26.16 28.53
CA THR A 92 -2.99 25.15 27.45
C THR A 92 -3.76 23.91 27.85
N GLU A 93 -4.71 23.49 27.01
CA GLU A 93 -5.44 22.23 27.18
C GLU A 93 -4.48 21.05 26.98
N ILE A 94 -4.43 20.17 27.97
CA ILE A 94 -3.63 18.94 27.92
C ILE A 94 -4.55 17.83 27.45
N LEU A 95 -4.38 17.41 26.19
CA LEU A 95 -5.09 16.27 25.66
C LEU A 95 -4.69 15.01 26.45
N PRO A 96 -5.66 14.18 26.88
CA PRO A 96 -5.37 12.96 27.61
C PRO A 96 -4.59 12.01 26.70
N VAL A 97 -3.27 11.90 26.92
CA VAL A 97 -2.45 10.86 26.29
C VAL A 97 -2.88 9.50 26.84
N ASN A 98 -3.22 9.46 28.14
CA ASN A 98 -3.75 8.32 28.87
C ASN A 98 -5.05 8.72 29.60
N GLU A 99 -5.90 7.75 29.93
CA GLU A 99 -7.17 7.96 30.66
C GLU A 99 -6.98 8.59 32.07
N SER A 100 -5.74 8.70 32.55
CA SER A 100 -5.38 9.11 33.91
C SER A 100 -5.67 10.57 34.24
N PHE A 101 -5.61 11.49 33.27
CA PHE A 101 -5.70 12.94 33.57
C PHE A 101 -7.14 13.45 33.67
N GLY A 102 -8.13 12.68 33.19
CA GLY A 102 -9.51 13.13 33.05
C GLY A 102 -9.70 14.19 31.97
N GLN A 103 -10.96 14.51 31.67
CA GLN A 103 -11.34 15.57 30.73
C GLN A 103 -11.13 16.96 31.35
N GLU A 104 -10.94 17.98 30.50
CA GLU A 104 -10.83 19.39 30.90
C GLU A 104 -9.60 19.69 31.78
N THR A 105 -8.48 19.03 31.47
CA THR A 105 -7.21 19.23 32.16
C THR A 105 -6.34 20.21 31.40
N TYR A 106 -5.74 21.15 32.12
CA TYR A 106 -4.99 22.27 31.59
C TYR A 106 -3.67 22.43 32.34
N SER A 107 -2.66 22.96 31.64
CA SER A 107 -1.50 23.58 32.26
C SER A 107 -1.69 25.09 32.30
N ILE A 108 -1.38 25.74 33.42
CA ILE A 108 -1.41 27.19 33.58
C ILE A 108 0.03 27.68 33.71
N LEU A 109 0.55 28.34 32.68
CA LEU A 109 1.96 28.70 32.55
C LEU A 109 2.17 30.21 32.69
N CYS A 110 3.30 30.60 33.28
CA CYS A 110 3.70 32.00 33.36
C CYS A 110 3.96 32.57 31.95
N LYS A 111 3.46 33.78 31.67
CA LYS A 111 3.64 34.41 30.34
C LYS A 111 5.10 34.59 29.94
N ASP A 112 5.95 35.00 30.89
CA ASP A 112 7.35 35.35 30.60
C ASP A 112 8.29 34.13 30.66
N HIS A 113 7.80 33.00 31.19
CA HIS A 113 8.57 31.77 31.40
C HIS A 113 7.69 30.55 31.10
N SER A 114 7.65 30.12 29.82
CA SER A 114 6.82 28.98 29.38
C SER A 114 7.19 27.64 30.02
N ASN A 115 8.36 27.55 30.65
CA ASN A 115 8.81 26.38 31.41
C ASN A 115 8.36 26.41 32.88
N LEU A 116 7.74 27.48 33.38
CA LEU A 116 7.21 27.58 34.74
C LEU A 116 5.69 27.55 34.72
N GLY A 117 5.12 26.57 35.42
CA GLY A 117 3.69 26.36 35.53
C GLY A 117 3.21 26.30 36.97
N TRP A 118 1.92 26.55 37.16
CA TRP A 118 1.27 26.35 38.45
C TRP A 118 1.45 24.91 38.92
N ALA A 119 1.86 24.76 40.17
CA ALA A 119 2.03 23.47 40.81
C ALA A 119 1.54 23.52 42.25
N LEU A 120 1.08 22.38 42.72
CA LEU A 120 0.73 22.15 44.11
C LEU A 120 1.68 21.11 44.68
N HIS A 121 2.53 21.51 45.62
CA HIS A 121 3.60 20.65 46.13
C HIS A 121 3.11 19.68 47.22
N ASP A 122 2.02 20.02 47.91
CA ASP A 122 1.40 19.22 48.97
C ASP A 122 -0.13 19.26 48.90
N ASP A 123 -0.81 18.25 49.42
CA ASP A 123 -2.28 18.14 49.39
C ASP A 123 -2.98 18.63 50.67
N ASP A 124 -2.22 19.17 51.63
CA ASP A 124 -2.74 19.82 52.82
C ASP A 124 -3.56 21.08 52.51
N ASP A 125 -4.56 21.37 53.35
CA ASP A 125 -5.40 22.56 53.23
C ASP A 125 -4.55 23.84 53.38
N GLU A 126 -4.93 24.90 52.67
CA GLU A 126 -4.21 26.18 52.64
C GLU A 126 -2.77 26.11 52.11
N THR A 127 -2.33 24.98 51.52
CA THR A 127 -1.02 24.88 50.88
C THR A 127 -0.89 25.91 49.75
N PRO A 128 0.15 26.78 49.74
CA PRO A 128 0.37 27.75 48.68
C PRO A 128 0.53 27.12 47.29
N ILE A 129 -0.10 27.73 46.29
CA ILE A 129 0.14 27.41 44.89
C ILE A 129 1.35 28.22 44.41
N GLU A 130 2.33 27.53 43.84
CA GLU A 130 3.59 28.11 43.44
C GLU A 130 3.92 27.78 41.98
N LEU A 131 4.90 28.47 41.43
CA LEU A 131 5.46 28.15 40.12
C LEU A 131 6.52 27.07 40.23
N GLN A 132 6.43 26.01 39.45
CA GLN A 132 7.48 24.99 39.35
C GLN A 132 7.85 24.76 37.88
N SER A 133 8.99 24.13 37.65
CA SER A 133 9.33 23.65 36.30
C SER A 133 8.22 22.72 35.81
N PHE A 134 7.63 23.06 34.66
CA PHE A 134 6.49 22.33 34.13
C PHE A 134 6.91 20.91 33.74
N ALA A 135 6.37 19.95 34.47
CA ALA A 135 6.35 18.54 34.11
C ALA A 135 4.91 18.13 33.83
N ARG A 136 4.69 17.11 32.99
CA ARG A 136 3.37 16.49 32.79
C ARG A 136 2.99 15.58 33.97
N ASP A 137 3.14 16.10 35.19
CA ASP A 137 2.71 15.46 36.44
C ASP A 137 1.34 16.02 36.84
N ASN A 138 0.48 15.18 37.45
CA ASN A 138 -0.84 15.55 37.95
C ASN A 138 -0.79 16.75 38.91
N ARG A 139 0.33 16.97 39.61
CA ARG A 139 0.54 18.11 40.51
C ARG A 139 0.64 19.46 39.79
N ASN A 140 1.07 19.45 38.51
CA ASN A 140 1.18 20.63 37.65
C ASN A 140 -0.04 20.82 36.73
N LEU A 141 -1.02 19.94 36.84
CA LEU A 141 -2.19 19.90 35.97
C LEU A 141 -3.44 20.31 36.75
N TRP A 142 -4.31 21.06 36.07
CA TRP A 142 -5.47 21.70 36.68
C TRP A 142 -6.72 21.47 35.86
N LYS A 143 -7.81 21.07 36.51
CA LYS A 143 -9.15 21.07 35.94
C LYS A 143 -9.72 22.47 36.03
N ILE A 144 -10.10 23.05 34.90
CA ILE A 144 -10.73 24.36 34.83
C ILE A 144 -12.18 24.15 34.40
N SER A 145 -13.09 24.24 35.37
CA SER A 145 -14.51 23.89 35.17
C SER A 145 -15.41 25.11 35.33
N PRO A 146 -16.36 25.36 34.40
CA PRO A 146 -17.22 26.54 34.45
C PRO A 146 -18.08 26.54 35.72
N TYR A 147 -18.41 27.73 36.23
CA TYR A 147 -19.27 27.93 37.39
C TYR A 147 -20.46 28.86 37.06
N PRO A 148 -21.71 28.47 37.39
CA PRO A 148 -22.10 27.21 38.00
C PRO A 148 -21.73 26.00 37.10
N PRO A 149 -21.49 24.81 37.69
CA PRO A 149 -21.13 23.63 36.90
C PRO A 149 -22.16 23.40 35.80
N VAL A 150 -21.71 23.38 34.56
CA VAL A 150 -22.58 23.03 33.43
C VAL A 150 -22.91 21.55 33.58
N PRO A 151 -24.22 21.18 33.68
CA PRO A 151 -24.60 19.79 33.78
C PRO A 151 -24.01 18.99 32.63
N ARG A 152 -23.26 17.94 32.95
CA ARG A 152 -22.73 17.03 31.95
C ARG A 152 -23.87 16.15 31.46
N LYS A 153 -24.17 16.22 30.17
CA LYS A 153 -25.08 15.27 29.55
C LYS A 153 -24.32 13.96 29.34
N GLU A 154 -25.00 12.86 29.59
CA GLU A 154 -24.53 11.54 29.18
C GLU A 154 -24.41 11.47 27.66
N PHE A 155 -23.75 10.43 27.16
CA PHE A 155 -23.66 10.21 25.73
C PHE A 155 -25.09 10.14 25.14
N PRO A 156 -25.39 10.85 24.05
CA PRO A 156 -26.78 11.10 23.65
C PRO A 156 -27.56 9.86 23.18
N PHE A 157 -26.90 8.71 23.03
CA PHE A 157 -27.49 7.44 22.64
C PHE A 157 -26.59 6.27 23.05
N THR A 158 -27.12 5.04 23.06
CA THR A 158 -26.27 3.84 23.20
C THR A 158 -25.56 3.57 21.88
N ASP A 159 -24.24 3.79 21.85
CA ASP A 159 -23.47 3.66 20.62
C ASP A 159 -23.26 2.20 20.20
N ARG A 160 -23.95 1.79 19.13
CA ARG A 160 -23.77 0.52 18.42
C ARG A 160 -23.31 0.74 16.97
N SER A 161 -22.85 1.95 16.67
CA SER A 161 -22.53 2.34 15.31
C SER A 161 -21.21 1.71 14.84
N ILE A 162 -21.13 1.42 13.55
CA ILE A 162 -19.96 0.82 12.92
C ILE A 162 -19.42 1.82 11.91
N LEU A 163 -18.12 2.08 11.96
CA LEU A 163 -17.43 2.98 11.04
C LEU A 163 -16.51 2.18 10.13
N ARG A 164 -16.54 2.44 8.83
CA ARG A 164 -15.64 1.84 7.84
C ARG A 164 -15.07 2.92 6.94
N LEU A 165 -13.80 2.79 6.57
CA LEU A 165 -13.19 3.61 5.53
C LEU A 165 -13.62 3.04 4.17
N SER A 166 -14.30 3.83 3.35
CA SER A 166 -14.86 3.37 2.06
C SER A 166 -14.06 3.86 0.85
N SER A 167 -13.55 5.10 0.89
CA SER A 167 -12.72 5.65 -0.18
C SER A 167 -11.63 6.57 0.37
N VAL A 168 -10.49 6.59 -0.31
CA VAL A 168 -9.40 7.55 -0.13
C VAL A 168 -8.94 8.03 -1.50
N GLU A 169 -8.97 9.34 -1.69
CA GLU A 169 -8.68 10.01 -2.96
C GLU A 169 -7.67 11.14 -2.72
N LYS A 170 -6.86 11.45 -3.74
CA LYS A 170 -5.97 12.61 -3.68
C LYS A 170 -6.80 13.89 -3.83
N THR A 171 -6.50 14.90 -3.03
CA THR A 171 -7.10 16.24 -3.22
C THR A 171 -6.19 17.12 -4.08
N SER A 172 -6.64 18.34 -4.35
CA SER A 172 -5.81 19.39 -4.98
C SER A 172 -4.66 19.87 -4.08
N GLU A 173 -4.74 19.63 -2.77
CA GLU A 173 -3.70 19.94 -1.80
C GLU A 173 -2.77 18.73 -1.62
N ALA A 174 -1.50 18.86 -1.99
CA ALA A 174 -0.56 17.73 -2.02
C ALA A 174 -0.41 17.00 -0.66
N GLU A 175 -0.58 17.70 0.46
CA GLU A 175 -0.42 17.17 1.83
C GLU A 175 -1.71 16.56 2.40
N CYS A 176 -2.79 16.58 1.64
CA CYS A 176 -4.13 16.19 2.09
C CYS A 176 -4.68 15.02 1.27
N LEU A 177 -5.49 14.18 1.92
CA LEU A 177 -6.24 13.11 1.28
C LEU A 177 -7.73 13.27 1.57
N GLY A 178 -8.56 13.22 0.53
CA GLY A 178 -10.01 13.19 0.67
C GLY A 178 -10.42 11.79 1.08
N VAL A 179 -11.28 11.67 2.07
CA VAL A 179 -11.76 10.39 2.56
C VAL A 179 -13.26 10.36 2.73
N GLN A 180 -13.79 9.16 2.53
CA GLN A 180 -15.19 8.85 2.78
C GLN A 180 -15.24 7.74 3.83
N PHE A 181 -16.01 7.97 4.89
CA PHE A 181 -16.32 6.93 5.86
C PHE A 181 -17.79 6.53 5.77
N GLU A 182 -18.04 5.24 5.71
CA GLU A 182 -19.37 4.65 5.85
C GLU A 182 -19.66 4.43 7.34
N TRP A 183 -20.65 5.14 7.89
CA TRP A 183 -21.02 5.11 9.30
C TRP A 183 -22.45 4.56 9.47
N LYS A 184 -22.54 3.29 9.86
CA LYS A 184 -23.79 2.55 10.00
C LYS A 184 -24.32 2.58 11.43
N SER A 185 -25.64 2.40 11.56
CA SER A 185 -26.34 2.20 12.83
C SER A 185 -26.26 3.40 13.80
N LEU A 186 -26.09 4.61 13.27
CA LEU A 186 -26.35 5.84 14.01
C LEU A 186 -27.87 6.11 14.07
N PRO A 187 -28.38 6.77 15.12
CA PRO A 187 -29.76 7.20 15.14
C PRO A 187 -30.05 8.13 13.93
N PRO A 188 -31.10 7.85 13.13
CA PRO A 188 -31.37 8.61 11.92
C PRO A 188 -31.92 10.01 12.24
N ASN A 189 -31.85 10.93 11.28
CA ASN A 189 -32.38 12.30 11.36
C ASN A 189 -31.69 13.20 12.40
N PHE A 190 -30.42 12.96 12.68
CA PHE A 190 -29.58 13.83 13.50
C PHE A 190 -28.43 14.41 12.69
N VAL A 191 -27.82 15.45 13.25
CA VAL A 191 -26.57 16.03 12.77
C VAL A 191 -25.50 15.80 13.83
N LEU A 192 -24.34 15.31 13.38
CA LEU A 192 -23.10 15.33 14.12
C LEU A 192 -22.22 16.44 13.55
N HIS A 193 -21.82 17.37 14.41
CA HIS A 193 -20.90 18.44 14.04
C HIS A 193 -19.65 18.35 14.91
N PHE A 194 -18.49 18.29 14.26
CA PHE A 194 -17.19 18.13 14.90
C PHE A 194 -16.43 19.46 14.87
N PRO A 195 -16.46 20.26 15.96
CA PRO A 195 -15.80 21.56 15.97
C PRO A 195 -14.27 21.46 16.05
N GLU A 196 -13.72 20.26 16.25
CA GLU A 196 -12.30 19.97 16.24
C GLU A 196 -12.03 18.82 15.27
N PRO A 197 -10.82 18.75 14.68
CA PRO A 197 -10.44 17.62 13.85
C PRO A 197 -10.53 16.31 14.65
N LEU A 198 -10.98 15.26 13.98
CA LEU A 198 -10.90 13.91 14.54
C LEU A 198 -9.45 13.43 14.44
N LEU A 199 -9.06 12.51 15.31
CA LEU A 199 -7.69 11.99 15.34
C LEU A 199 -7.67 10.55 14.83
N ILE A 200 -6.81 10.26 13.87
CA ILE A 200 -6.48 8.88 13.49
C ILE A 200 -5.35 8.41 14.40
N VAL A 201 -5.59 7.29 15.08
CA VAL A 201 -4.65 6.67 16.00
C VAL A 201 -4.25 5.30 15.49
N HIS A 202 -2.94 5.06 15.39
CA HIS A 202 -2.33 3.80 15.01
C HIS A 202 -1.29 3.44 16.07
N HIS A 203 -1.34 2.22 16.62
CA HIS A 203 -0.46 1.79 17.72
C HIS A 203 -0.38 2.78 18.91
N SER A 204 -1.51 3.39 19.27
CA SER A 204 -1.63 4.42 20.34
C SER A 204 -1.00 5.78 20.04
N GLU A 205 -0.48 6.00 18.83
CA GLU A 205 0.06 7.28 18.39
C GLU A 205 -0.91 7.98 17.44
N VAL A 206 -1.03 9.31 17.56
CA VAL A 206 -1.84 10.12 16.63
C VAL A 206 -1.04 10.34 15.36
N VAL A 207 -1.48 9.73 14.26
CA VAL A 207 -0.76 9.78 12.98
C VAL A 207 -1.28 10.87 12.05
N ALA A 208 -2.57 11.21 12.16
CA ALA A 208 -3.21 12.21 11.30
C ALA A 208 -4.42 12.87 11.97
N GLU A 209 -4.78 14.04 11.44
CA GLU A 209 -5.99 14.80 11.77
C GLU A 209 -6.99 14.68 10.62
N VAL A 210 -8.28 14.61 10.95
CA VAL A 210 -9.39 14.46 9.99
C VAL A 210 -10.33 15.64 10.15
N PHE A 211 -10.40 16.46 9.10
CA PHE A 211 -11.23 17.65 9.02
C PHE A 211 -12.53 17.28 8.31
N VAL A 212 -13.63 17.30 9.05
CA VAL A 212 -14.96 17.10 8.46
C VAL A 212 -15.39 18.42 7.82
N GLU A 213 -15.68 18.40 6.52
CA GLU A 213 -15.88 19.63 5.72
C GLU A 213 -17.19 20.34 6.06
N ASP A 214 -18.24 19.59 6.43
CA ASP A 214 -19.60 20.08 6.69
C ASP A 214 -20.29 19.36 7.86
N GLU A 215 -21.52 19.75 8.18
CA GLU A 215 -22.39 19.01 9.10
C GLU A 215 -22.66 17.58 8.60
N PHE A 216 -22.32 16.57 9.42
CA PHE A 216 -22.59 15.17 9.09
C PHE A 216 -24.03 14.80 9.47
N LYS A 217 -24.90 14.66 8.47
CA LYS A 217 -26.27 14.16 8.64
C LYS A 217 -26.24 12.64 8.80
N THR A 218 -26.67 12.12 9.95
CA THR A 218 -26.62 10.68 10.26
C THR A 218 -27.44 9.81 9.30
N SER A 219 -28.43 10.40 8.61
CA SER A 219 -29.23 9.71 7.60
C SER A 219 -28.49 9.44 6.28
N SER A 220 -27.40 10.16 5.96
CA SER A 220 -26.61 9.84 4.76
C SER A 220 -25.82 8.55 4.94
N GLY A 221 -25.41 8.24 6.17
CA GLY A 221 -24.48 7.15 6.48
C GLY A 221 -23.08 7.35 5.90
N ILE A 222 -22.78 8.48 5.26
CA ILE A 222 -21.50 8.78 4.62
C ILE A 222 -20.96 10.10 5.19
N LEU A 223 -19.78 10.02 5.78
CA LEU A 223 -19.01 11.14 6.31
C LEU A 223 -17.88 11.48 5.33
N TYR A 224 -17.92 12.68 4.77
CA TYR A 224 -16.86 13.23 3.93
C TYR A 224 -15.88 14.03 4.80
N ALA A 225 -14.59 13.83 4.60
CA ALA A 225 -13.56 14.54 5.34
C ALA A 225 -12.24 14.61 4.57
N THR A 226 -11.33 15.44 5.06
CA THR A 226 -9.96 15.55 4.57
C THR A 226 -8.98 15.13 5.68
N ILE A 227 -8.01 14.26 5.36
CA ILE A 227 -6.95 13.82 6.25
C ILE A 227 -5.68 14.65 6.03
N ARG A 228 -5.05 15.07 7.12
CA ARG A 228 -3.72 15.71 7.13
C ARG A 228 -2.77 14.99 8.09
N ALA A 229 -1.58 14.63 7.63
CA ALA A 229 -0.56 14.03 8.48
C ALA A 229 -0.08 15.01 9.57
N LYS A 230 0.18 14.52 10.80
CA LYS A 230 0.56 15.37 11.93
C LYS A 230 2.01 15.20 12.37
N ASP A 231 2.40 13.96 12.67
CA ASP A 231 3.76 13.59 13.08
C ASP A 231 4.42 12.80 11.95
N THR A 232 5.51 13.32 11.41
CA THR A 232 6.21 12.68 10.29
C THR A 232 6.70 11.28 10.65
N ALA A 233 7.14 11.01 11.88
CA ALA A 233 7.66 9.70 12.27
C ALA A 233 6.54 8.67 12.45
N ALA A 234 5.52 9.00 13.26
CA ALA A 234 4.38 8.11 13.49
C ALA A 234 3.60 7.87 12.19
N PHE A 235 3.41 8.91 11.37
CA PHE A 235 2.79 8.77 10.05
C PHE A 235 3.65 7.94 9.10
N THR A 236 4.98 8.04 9.12
CA THR A 236 5.87 7.17 8.33
C THR A 236 5.72 5.70 8.72
N SER A 237 5.61 5.41 10.02
CA SER A 237 5.33 4.04 10.50
C SER A 237 3.97 3.55 10.01
N PHE A 238 2.93 4.39 10.10
CA PHE A 238 1.60 4.05 9.62
C PHE A 238 1.56 3.83 8.10
N ALA A 239 2.16 4.73 7.33
CA ALA A 239 2.28 4.58 5.88
C ALA A 239 3.03 3.30 5.52
N SER A 240 4.09 2.96 6.25
CA SER A 240 4.79 1.68 6.07
C SER A 240 3.88 0.48 6.31
N SER A 241 3.06 0.49 7.35
CA SER A 241 2.04 -0.56 7.58
C SER A 241 1.03 -0.62 6.44
N VAL A 242 0.48 0.51 5.98
CA VAL A 242 -0.45 0.55 4.82
C VAL A 242 0.17 -0.09 3.58
N LEU A 243 1.48 0.01 3.41
CA LEU A 243 2.22 -0.55 2.29
C LEU A 243 2.54 -2.05 2.49
N LEU A 244 2.76 -2.49 3.72
CA LEU A 244 3.36 -3.79 4.05
C LEU A 244 2.40 -4.83 4.59
N ASP A 245 1.32 -4.42 5.23
CA ASP A 245 0.42 -5.29 5.95
C ASP A 245 -0.87 -5.52 5.13
N ASP A 246 -1.47 -6.70 5.27
CA ASP A 246 -2.74 -7.01 4.59
C ASP A 246 -3.92 -6.28 5.22
N ASP A 247 -3.96 -6.21 6.56
CA ASP A 247 -5.02 -5.60 7.35
C ASP A 247 -4.45 -4.50 8.24
N ILE A 248 -4.94 -3.28 8.05
CA ILE A 248 -4.51 -2.10 8.79
C ILE A 248 -5.57 -1.76 9.82
N GLN A 249 -5.19 -1.76 11.10
CA GLN A 249 -6.08 -1.40 12.19
C GLN A 249 -5.81 0.02 12.66
N VAL A 250 -6.82 0.88 12.62
CA VAL A 250 -6.75 2.24 13.13
C VAL A 250 -7.97 2.58 13.96
N SER A 251 -7.85 3.62 14.78
CA SER A 251 -8.97 4.18 15.51
C SER A 251 -9.21 5.63 15.10
N LEU A 252 -10.45 5.99 14.81
CA LEU A 252 -10.87 7.39 14.70
C LEU A 252 -11.38 7.86 16.07
N GLN A 253 -10.86 8.98 16.55
CA GLN A 253 -11.21 9.53 17.87
C GLN A 253 -11.75 10.95 17.75
N ALA A 254 -12.99 11.16 18.23
CA ALA A 254 -13.55 12.46 18.49
C ALA A 254 -13.41 12.78 19.98
N HIS A 255 -13.02 14.00 20.33
CA HIS A 255 -12.98 14.47 21.73
C HIS A 255 -14.11 15.42 22.05
N LYS A 256 -14.64 16.10 21.02
CA LYS A 256 -15.71 17.07 21.14
C LYS A 256 -16.63 16.95 19.93
N PHE A 257 -17.93 16.96 20.17
CA PHE A 257 -18.92 16.95 19.09
C PHE A 257 -20.23 17.57 19.57
N ARG A 258 -21.03 18.07 18.63
CA ARG A 258 -22.42 18.45 18.85
C ARG A 258 -23.31 17.39 18.23
N TYR A 259 -24.45 17.14 18.86
CA TYR A 259 -25.45 16.18 18.41
C TYR A 259 -26.84 16.78 18.60
N TYR A 260 -27.55 17.01 17.51
CA TYR A 260 -28.87 17.65 17.50
C TYR A 260 -29.73 17.17 16.34
N PRO A 261 -31.08 17.28 16.43
CA PRO A 261 -31.98 16.93 15.34
C PRO A 261 -31.65 17.69 14.04
N ALA A 262 -31.73 16.99 12.91
CA ALA A 262 -31.46 17.59 11.61
C ALA A 262 -32.49 18.65 11.24
N ASP A 263 -33.76 18.41 11.56
CA ASP A 263 -34.85 19.38 11.39
C ASP A 263 -34.68 20.53 12.41
N PRO A 264 -34.55 21.79 11.95
CA PRO A 264 -34.49 22.95 12.83
C PRO A 264 -35.67 23.09 13.80
N VAL A 265 -36.87 22.60 13.43
CA VAL A 265 -38.08 22.69 14.25
C VAL A 265 -37.99 21.81 15.50
N ASP A 266 -37.26 20.70 15.41
CA ASP A 266 -37.09 19.73 16.50
C ASP A 266 -35.90 20.06 17.43
N ARG A 267 -35.12 21.10 17.12
CA ARG A 267 -33.91 21.43 17.88
C ARG A 267 -34.28 21.93 19.29
N PRO A 268 -33.78 21.29 20.36
CA PRO A 268 -34.01 21.78 21.72
C PRO A 268 -33.30 23.12 21.95
N ALA A 269 -33.70 23.88 22.97
CA ALA A 269 -33.12 25.19 23.28
C ALA A 269 -31.59 25.15 23.48
N ASP A 270 -31.04 24.01 23.89
CA ASP A 270 -29.62 23.78 24.12
C ASP A 270 -28.96 22.90 23.05
N TRP A 271 -29.49 22.88 21.82
CA TRP A 271 -28.95 22.08 20.70
C TRP A 271 -27.47 22.34 20.40
N GLN A 272 -26.93 23.50 20.80
CA GLN A 272 -25.52 23.86 20.67
C GLN A 272 -24.62 23.20 21.74
N TYR A 273 -25.18 22.37 22.61
CA TYR A 273 -24.46 21.65 23.65
C TYR A 273 -23.28 20.89 23.06
N LEU A 274 -22.10 21.14 23.62
CA LEU A 274 -20.86 20.52 23.20
C LEU A 274 -20.58 19.32 24.10
N TYR A 275 -20.79 18.11 23.56
CA TYR A 275 -20.37 16.89 24.23
C TYR A 275 -18.85 16.84 24.25
N ARG A 276 -18.27 16.77 25.45
CA ARG A 276 -16.82 16.67 25.68
C ARG A 276 -16.45 15.25 26.06
N LEU A 277 -16.84 14.29 25.22
CA LEU A 277 -16.64 12.86 25.47
C LEU A 277 -15.67 12.28 24.45
N ARG A 278 -14.75 11.44 24.92
CA ARG A 278 -13.88 10.65 24.04
C ARG A 278 -14.74 9.59 23.36
N TRP A 279 -14.93 9.74 22.06
CA TRP A 279 -15.66 8.79 21.23
C TRP A 279 -14.70 8.13 20.25
N LYS A 280 -14.44 6.83 20.47
CA LYS A 280 -13.46 6.05 19.71
C LYS A 280 -14.18 5.04 18.80
N LYS A 281 -13.75 4.98 17.54
CA LYS A 281 -14.19 3.98 16.55
C LYS A 281 -13.00 3.23 15.99
N ASP A 282 -12.89 1.96 16.32
CA ASP A 282 -11.92 1.05 15.73
C ASP A 282 -12.41 0.59 14.35
N MET A 283 -11.50 0.59 13.37
CA MET A 283 -11.78 0.13 12.01
C MET A 283 -10.59 -0.62 11.44
N THR A 284 -10.87 -1.48 10.46
CA THR A 284 -9.86 -2.25 9.73
C THR A 284 -10.10 -2.09 8.24
N PHE A 285 -9.03 -1.86 7.47
CA PHE A 285 -9.09 -1.80 6.00
C PHE A 285 -7.88 -2.52 5.40
N LYS A 286 -7.96 -2.87 4.11
CA LYS A 286 -6.90 -3.59 3.42
C LYS A 286 -5.74 -2.68 3.00
N GLY A 287 -4.51 -3.07 3.32
CA GLY A 287 -3.30 -2.41 2.83
C GLY A 287 -2.94 -2.80 1.39
N LEU A 288 -1.86 -2.24 0.85
CA LEU A 288 -1.37 -2.57 -0.49
C LEU A 288 -0.86 -4.00 -0.60
N HIS A 289 -0.43 -4.63 0.49
CA HIS A 289 0.00 -6.03 0.43
C HIS A 289 -1.11 -6.95 -0.12
N SER A 290 -2.37 -6.58 0.06
CA SER A 290 -3.53 -7.39 -0.32
C SER A 290 -3.67 -7.71 -1.83
N PHE A 291 -2.97 -7.00 -2.74
CA PHE A 291 -3.03 -7.33 -4.18
C PHE A 291 -2.10 -8.48 -4.60
N ARG A 292 -1.14 -8.92 -3.75
CA ARG A 292 -0.13 -9.94 -4.12
C ARG A 292 -0.75 -11.25 -4.61
N GLU A 293 -1.84 -11.68 -3.98
CA GLU A 293 -2.51 -12.93 -4.33
C GLU A 293 -3.51 -12.77 -5.50
N ARG A 294 -3.58 -11.58 -6.09
CA ARG A 294 -4.64 -11.19 -7.01
C ARG A 294 -4.11 -10.62 -8.33
N VAL A 295 -2.93 -11.10 -8.75
CA VAL A 295 -2.31 -10.78 -10.04
C VAL A 295 -2.38 -11.98 -10.96
N ILE A 296 -3.13 -11.85 -12.06
CA ILE A 296 -3.28 -12.88 -13.08
C ILE A 296 -2.67 -12.37 -14.39
N LEU A 297 -1.71 -13.10 -14.92
CA LEU A 297 -1.14 -12.84 -16.24
C LEU A 297 -1.86 -13.68 -17.30
N ARG A 298 -2.18 -13.06 -18.43
CA ARG A 298 -2.77 -13.73 -19.59
C ARG A 298 -2.17 -13.18 -20.87
N ASP A 299 -2.35 -13.94 -21.94
CA ASP A 299 -1.99 -13.52 -23.30
C ASP A 299 -0.52 -13.07 -23.44
N PHE A 300 0.40 -13.81 -22.83
CA PHE A 300 1.83 -13.57 -23.01
C PHE A 300 2.21 -13.90 -24.46
N ARG A 301 2.87 -12.96 -25.14
CA ARG A 301 3.31 -13.11 -26.54
C ARG A 301 4.68 -12.49 -26.75
N ILE A 302 5.52 -13.13 -27.56
CA ILE A 302 6.80 -12.55 -28.00
C ILE A 302 6.56 -11.85 -29.34
N THR A 303 6.77 -10.54 -29.36
CA THR A 303 6.34 -9.63 -30.43
C THR A 303 7.47 -9.07 -31.27
N ALA A 304 8.67 -8.91 -30.71
CA ALA A 304 9.84 -8.46 -31.46
C ALA A 304 11.15 -8.78 -30.72
N SER A 305 12.27 -8.25 -31.21
CA SER A 305 13.48 -8.06 -30.43
C SER A 305 14.00 -6.62 -30.50
N ASP A 306 14.79 -6.21 -29.51
CA ASP A 306 15.38 -4.88 -29.44
C ASP A 306 16.69 -4.91 -28.62
N CYS A 307 17.34 -3.76 -28.44
CA CYS A 307 18.52 -3.62 -27.58
C CYS A 307 18.48 -2.36 -26.73
N ASP A 308 19.02 -2.42 -25.52
CA ASP A 308 19.25 -1.24 -24.69
C ASP A 308 20.63 -1.30 -24.02
N SER A 309 20.87 -0.44 -23.02
CA SER A 309 22.14 -0.37 -22.29
C SER A 309 22.53 -1.69 -21.60
N HIS A 310 21.59 -2.62 -21.41
CA HIS A 310 21.83 -3.93 -20.81
C HIS A 310 21.95 -5.05 -21.86
N GLY A 311 22.01 -4.70 -23.14
CA GLY A 311 22.16 -5.64 -24.26
C GLY A 311 20.85 -5.95 -24.98
N GLN A 312 20.88 -7.01 -25.80
CA GLN A 312 19.74 -7.44 -26.59
C GLN A 312 18.65 -8.08 -25.72
N PHE A 313 17.39 -7.93 -26.11
CA PHE A 313 16.24 -8.57 -25.47
C PHE A 313 15.15 -8.90 -26.48
N MET A 314 14.29 -9.85 -26.12
CA MET A 314 13.03 -10.08 -26.81
C MET A 314 11.96 -9.17 -26.22
N ARG A 315 11.21 -8.45 -27.06
CA ARG A 315 10.03 -7.71 -26.64
C ARG A 315 8.87 -8.69 -26.54
N ALA A 316 8.20 -8.68 -25.40
CA ALA A 316 7.01 -9.46 -25.14
C ALA A 316 5.90 -8.55 -24.62
N SER A 317 4.66 -8.94 -24.85
CA SER A 317 3.47 -8.29 -24.29
C SER A 317 2.75 -9.27 -23.39
N VAL A 318 2.21 -8.79 -22.26
CA VAL A 318 1.35 -9.58 -21.37
C VAL A 318 0.22 -8.70 -20.84
N ILE A 319 -0.96 -9.27 -20.66
CA ILE A 319 -2.07 -8.61 -20.00
C ILE A 319 -2.06 -9.03 -18.52
N ALA A 320 -1.87 -8.07 -17.63
CA ALA A 320 -2.01 -8.27 -16.19
C ALA A 320 -3.39 -7.81 -15.73
N ASN A 321 -4.07 -8.66 -14.97
CA ASN A 321 -5.29 -8.32 -14.25
C ASN A 321 -4.95 -8.22 -12.77
N ILE A 322 -5.13 -7.03 -12.18
CA ILE A 322 -4.79 -6.74 -10.78
C ILE A 322 -6.05 -6.27 -10.05
N MET A 323 -6.49 -7.04 -9.05
CA MET A 323 -7.59 -6.62 -8.16
C MET A 323 -7.03 -5.88 -6.94
N ASN A 324 -7.30 -4.58 -6.87
CA ASN A 324 -6.95 -3.75 -5.72
C ASN A 324 -8.02 -3.91 -4.63
N ALA A 325 -7.72 -4.69 -3.59
CA ALA A 325 -8.64 -4.91 -2.47
C ALA A 325 -8.63 -3.77 -1.43
N SER A 326 -7.74 -2.79 -1.58
CA SER A 326 -7.68 -1.62 -0.70
C SER A 326 -8.76 -0.60 -1.04
N CYS A 327 -9.03 0.32 -0.11
CA CYS A 327 -9.98 1.41 -0.28
C CYS A 327 -9.36 2.69 -0.90
N PHE A 328 -8.11 2.63 -1.37
CA PHE A 328 -7.41 3.81 -1.91
C PHE A 328 -6.95 3.61 -3.35
N THR A 329 -7.04 4.68 -4.13
CA THR A 329 -6.46 4.70 -5.47
C THR A 329 -4.95 4.79 -5.35
N SER A 330 -4.25 3.73 -5.78
CA SER A 330 -2.79 3.72 -5.74
C SER A 330 -2.23 4.26 -7.04
N THR A 331 -1.33 5.24 -6.94
CA THR A 331 -0.50 5.70 -8.06
C THR A 331 0.94 5.31 -7.78
N ALA A 332 1.53 4.47 -8.63
CA ALA A 332 2.88 3.98 -8.40
C ALA A 332 3.69 3.85 -9.68
N THR A 333 5.00 4.01 -9.58
CA THR A 333 5.93 3.54 -10.61
C THR A 333 6.51 2.23 -10.14
N ILE A 334 6.42 1.19 -10.97
CA ILE A 334 6.83 -0.16 -10.63
C ILE A 334 7.91 -0.67 -11.59
N ALA A 335 8.93 -1.30 -11.02
CA ALA A 335 9.90 -2.12 -11.75
C ALA A 335 9.80 -3.56 -11.24
N VAL A 336 9.63 -4.49 -12.19
CA VAL A 336 9.35 -5.89 -11.92
C VAL A 336 10.41 -6.75 -12.58
N GLY A 337 11.10 -7.56 -11.79
CA GLY A 337 11.89 -8.69 -12.27
C GLY A 337 11.00 -9.91 -12.46
N VAL A 338 11.11 -10.60 -13.59
CA VAL A 338 10.34 -11.82 -13.84
C VAL A 338 11.25 -13.03 -13.80
N TYR A 339 10.87 -14.01 -13.00
CA TYR A 339 11.63 -15.22 -12.71
C TYR A 339 10.84 -16.47 -13.10
N TYR A 340 11.58 -17.47 -13.58
CA TYR A 340 11.08 -18.83 -13.75
C TYR A 340 12.03 -19.77 -13.01
N GLY A 341 11.54 -20.43 -11.97
CA GLY A 341 12.42 -21.09 -10.99
C GLY A 341 13.29 -20.06 -10.27
N SER A 342 14.60 -20.25 -10.32
CA SER A 342 15.59 -19.34 -9.72
C SER A 342 16.17 -18.31 -10.71
N SER A 343 15.89 -18.46 -12.01
CA SER A 343 16.47 -17.64 -13.07
C SER A 343 15.60 -16.44 -13.38
N LYS A 344 16.21 -15.24 -13.37
CA LYS A 344 15.60 -14.03 -13.93
C LYS A 344 15.53 -14.19 -15.44
N VAL A 345 14.33 -14.20 -15.99
CA VAL A 345 14.06 -14.36 -17.43
C VAL A 345 13.64 -13.05 -18.09
N GLY A 346 13.38 -12.00 -17.32
CA GLY A 346 13.19 -10.66 -17.89
C GLY A 346 12.81 -9.59 -16.88
N THR A 347 12.38 -8.46 -17.41
CA THR A 347 12.01 -7.27 -16.65
C THR A 347 10.82 -6.56 -17.30
N ALA A 348 9.97 -5.96 -16.49
CA ALA A 348 8.93 -5.04 -16.92
C ALA A 348 8.98 -3.76 -16.08
N GLU A 349 8.62 -2.63 -16.69
CA GLU A 349 8.50 -1.34 -16.00
C GLU A 349 7.15 -0.73 -16.36
N TYR A 350 6.45 -0.18 -15.38
CA TYR A 350 5.20 0.54 -15.60
C TYR A 350 5.24 1.86 -14.82
N LYS A 351 5.07 2.97 -15.53
CA LYS A 351 5.05 4.32 -14.94
C LYS A 351 3.63 4.77 -14.71
N ASP A 352 3.41 5.48 -13.61
CA ASP A 352 2.11 6.07 -13.28
C ASP A 352 0.96 5.05 -13.24
N LEU A 353 1.24 3.84 -12.74
CA LEU A 353 0.26 2.79 -12.53
C LEU A 353 -0.86 3.31 -11.63
N GLN A 354 -2.09 3.37 -12.15
CA GLN A 354 -3.28 3.71 -11.37
C GLN A 354 -4.12 2.47 -11.10
N LEU A 355 -4.23 2.09 -9.84
CA LEU A 355 -5.07 0.96 -9.42
C LEU A 355 -6.33 1.46 -8.71
N GLN A 356 -7.47 1.26 -9.35
CA GLN A 356 -8.78 1.62 -8.81
C GLN A 356 -9.23 0.60 -7.76
N PRO A 357 -9.72 1.04 -6.59
CA PRO A 357 -10.30 0.18 -5.55
C PRO A 357 -11.41 -0.73 -6.07
N GLU A 358 -11.45 -1.96 -5.56
CA GLU A 358 -12.51 -2.96 -5.77
C GLU A 358 -12.86 -3.24 -7.24
N LYS A 359 -11.93 -2.96 -8.15
CA LYS A 359 -12.06 -3.20 -9.59
C LYS A 359 -10.93 -4.09 -10.10
N ASP A 360 -11.24 -4.85 -11.13
CA ASP A 360 -10.24 -5.54 -11.92
C ASP A 360 -9.55 -4.52 -12.81
N ASN A 361 -8.28 -4.24 -12.51
CA ASN A 361 -7.46 -3.31 -13.29
C ASN A 361 -6.72 -4.12 -14.36
N GLU A 362 -7.14 -3.95 -15.62
CA GLU A 362 -6.52 -4.58 -16.77
C GLU A 362 -5.40 -3.70 -17.32
N LEU A 363 -4.19 -4.26 -17.42
CA LEU A 363 -2.97 -3.54 -17.79
C LEU A 363 -2.25 -4.27 -18.92
N PHE A 364 -1.92 -3.54 -19.98
CA PHE A 364 -1.03 -4.01 -21.04
C PHE A 364 0.40 -3.70 -20.65
N ILE A 365 1.22 -4.74 -20.47
CA ILE A 365 2.59 -4.62 -19.99
C ILE A 365 3.57 -5.01 -21.10
N ASP A 366 4.48 -4.08 -21.39
CA ASP A 366 5.67 -4.35 -22.20
C ASP A 366 6.73 -5.03 -21.34
N TRP A 367 7.02 -6.28 -21.67
CA TRP A 367 7.99 -7.12 -21.00
C TRP A 367 9.25 -7.22 -21.86
N LYS A 368 10.39 -6.80 -21.30
CA LYS A 368 11.73 -7.08 -21.85
C LYS A 368 12.20 -8.48 -21.43
N PHE A 369 11.95 -9.48 -22.25
CA PHE A 369 12.34 -10.87 -22.00
C PHE A 369 13.83 -11.07 -22.32
N ARG A 370 14.63 -11.38 -21.29
CA ARG A 370 16.09 -11.53 -21.32
C ARG A 370 16.50 -12.84 -20.65
N PRO A 371 16.24 -13.99 -21.29
CA PRO A 371 16.77 -15.24 -20.79
C PRO A 371 18.30 -15.24 -20.83
N LEU A 372 18.92 -16.02 -19.94
CA LEU A 372 20.36 -16.29 -20.01
C LEU A 372 20.72 -16.87 -21.38
N ASN A 373 21.86 -16.43 -21.92
CA ASN A 373 22.37 -16.86 -23.21
C ASN A 373 23.87 -17.20 -23.10
N PRO A 374 24.29 -18.47 -23.29
CA PRO A 374 23.46 -19.62 -23.67
C PRO A 374 22.40 -19.98 -22.61
N ALA A 375 21.30 -20.58 -23.05
CA ALA A 375 20.19 -20.96 -22.17
C ALA A 375 20.66 -21.98 -21.12
N ASN A 376 20.37 -21.71 -19.85
CA ASN A 376 20.54 -22.70 -18.78
C ASN A 376 19.35 -23.67 -18.76
N SER A 377 19.38 -24.67 -17.87
CA SER A 377 18.32 -25.69 -17.78
C SER A 377 16.93 -25.11 -17.47
N GLU A 378 16.85 -24.05 -16.67
CA GLU A 378 15.56 -23.41 -16.33
C GLU A 378 14.98 -22.64 -17.52
N VAL A 379 15.79 -21.87 -18.24
CA VAL A 379 15.40 -21.19 -19.48
C VAL A 379 15.01 -22.20 -20.56
N GLN A 380 15.79 -23.28 -20.70
CA GLN A 380 15.45 -24.37 -21.63
C GLN A 380 14.09 -24.97 -21.30
N ASN A 381 13.85 -25.29 -20.03
CA ASN A 381 12.57 -25.84 -19.58
C ASN A 381 11.42 -24.83 -19.75
N PHE A 382 11.65 -23.54 -19.49
CA PHE A 382 10.66 -22.49 -19.75
C PHE A 382 10.26 -22.46 -21.23
N MET A 383 11.25 -22.38 -22.12
CA MET A 383 11.00 -22.28 -23.56
C MET A 383 10.36 -23.56 -24.10
N ASP A 384 10.82 -24.73 -23.66
CA ASP A 384 10.21 -26.02 -24.01
C ASP A 384 8.75 -26.04 -23.58
N GLN A 385 8.45 -25.84 -22.30
CA GLN A 385 7.07 -25.90 -21.80
C GLN A 385 6.17 -24.81 -22.40
N TYR A 386 6.70 -23.60 -22.61
CA TYR A 386 5.96 -22.50 -23.21
C TYR A 386 5.51 -22.81 -24.64
N PHE A 387 6.37 -23.43 -25.43
CA PHE A 387 6.01 -23.75 -26.80
C PHE A 387 5.26 -25.07 -26.93
N THR A 388 5.62 -26.11 -26.18
CA THR A 388 5.11 -27.47 -26.41
C THR A 388 3.86 -27.79 -25.60
N THR A 389 3.52 -27.01 -24.57
CA THR A 389 2.37 -27.28 -23.70
C THR A 389 1.37 -26.13 -23.68
N VAL A 390 0.09 -26.45 -23.45
CA VAL A 390 -0.97 -25.46 -23.15
C VAL A 390 -1.12 -25.21 -21.64
N GLN A 391 -0.21 -25.78 -20.84
CA GLN A 391 -0.30 -25.73 -19.39
C GLN A 391 0.10 -24.35 -18.87
N GLN A 392 -0.32 -24.05 -17.64
CA GLN A 392 0.08 -22.84 -16.94
C GLN A 392 1.49 -23.01 -16.35
N LEU A 393 2.40 -22.15 -16.77
CA LEU A 393 3.78 -22.10 -16.30
C LEU A 393 3.86 -21.19 -15.06
N PRO A 394 4.39 -21.68 -13.93
CA PRO A 394 4.57 -20.83 -12.75
C PRO A 394 5.67 -19.80 -13.02
N VAL A 395 5.39 -18.53 -12.75
CA VAL A 395 6.36 -17.46 -12.79
C VAL A 395 6.30 -16.65 -11.49
N THR A 396 7.45 -16.15 -11.05
CA THR A 396 7.53 -15.26 -9.89
C THR A 396 7.83 -13.85 -10.39
N LEU A 397 6.99 -12.90 -10.01
CA LEU A 397 7.23 -11.47 -10.23
C LEU A 397 7.81 -10.89 -8.95
N THR A 398 9.06 -10.45 -9.00
CA THR A 398 9.71 -9.76 -7.89
C THR A 398 9.58 -8.26 -8.14
N LEU A 399 8.89 -7.54 -7.26
CA LEU A 399 8.90 -6.08 -7.30
C LEU A 399 10.25 -5.58 -6.79
N GLU A 400 11.06 -5.06 -7.70
CA GLU A 400 12.43 -4.59 -7.43
C GLU A 400 12.41 -3.15 -6.88
N SER A 401 11.47 -2.34 -7.37
CA SER A 401 11.23 -1.02 -6.82
C SER A 401 9.79 -0.61 -7.07
N ILE A 402 9.16 -0.04 -6.06
CA ILE A 402 7.86 0.60 -6.17
C ILE A 402 7.88 1.87 -5.34
N SER A 403 7.57 2.98 -5.98
CA SER A 403 7.51 4.28 -5.32
C SER A 403 6.09 4.83 -5.41
N ALA A 404 5.51 5.19 -4.27
CA ALA A 404 4.18 5.77 -4.17
C ALA A 404 4.23 7.06 -3.35
N SER A 405 3.42 8.06 -3.74
CA SER A 405 3.30 9.30 -2.96
C SER A 405 2.02 9.29 -2.12
N ILE A 406 2.16 9.44 -0.80
CA ILE A 406 1.06 9.50 0.18
C ILE A 406 1.19 10.80 0.95
N CYS A 407 0.16 11.65 0.94
CA CYS A 407 0.17 12.98 1.57
C CYS A 407 1.42 13.82 1.18
N GLY A 408 1.83 13.80 -0.08
CA GLY A 408 2.97 14.58 -0.57
C GLY A 408 4.34 13.98 -0.25
N HIS A 409 4.40 12.89 0.51
CA HIS A 409 5.64 12.18 0.84
C HIS A 409 5.84 10.98 -0.08
N LEU A 410 7.07 10.78 -0.57
CA LEU A 410 7.44 9.64 -1.40
C LEU A 410 7.85 8.46 -0.51
N PHE A 411 7.20 7.31 -0.70
CA PHE A 411 7.50 6.06 -0.02
C PHE A 411 7.98 5.03 -1.03
N ASN A 412 9.04 4.31 -0.67
CA ASN A 412 9.51 3.15 -1.41
C ASN A 412 9.06 1.89 -0.66
N LEU A 413 8.31 0.98 -1.32
CA LEU A 413 8.02 -0.28 -0.67
C LEU A 413 9.24 -1.22 -0.74
N PRO A 414 9.42 -2.07 0.28
CA PRO A 414 10.41 -3.11 0.21
C PRO A 414 10.02 -4.17 -0.82
N HIS A 415 11.03 -4.93 -1.22
CA HIS A 415 10.92 -6.03 -2.16
C HIS A 415 9.89 -7.06 -1.70
N PHE A 416 9.08 -7.52 -2.64
CA PHE A 416 8.23 -8.69 -2.40
C PHE A 416 7.94 -9.44 -3.70
N ASP A 417 7.58 -10.70 -3.52
CA ASP A 417 7.31 -11.62 -4.61
C ASP A 417 5.80 -11.85 -4.79
N ILE A 418 5.41 -12.00 -6.06
CA ILE A 418 4.08 -12.37 -6.50
C ILE A 418 4.21 -13.67 -7.29
N SER A 419 3.61 -14.75 -6.78
CA SER A 419 3.50 -15.99 -7.52
C SER A 419 2.30 -15.94 -8.46
N THR A 420 2.56 -16.05 -9.76
CA THR A 420 1.51 -16.06 -10.80
C THR A 420 1.84 -17.09 -11.87
N ARG A 421 1.07 -17.11 -12.95
CA ARG A 421 1.21 -18.10 -14.02
C ARG A 421 1.03 -17.45 -15.39
N ILE A 422 1.77 -17.93 -16.38
CA ILE A 422 1.53 -17.62 -17.79
C ILE A 422 1.06 -18.87 -18.53
N GLN A 423 0.28 -18.72 -19.59
CA GLN A 423 -0.17 -19.85 -20.40
C GLN A 423 0.86 -20.18 -21.49
N GLY A 424 1.23 -21.45 -21.60
CA GLY A 424 1.98 -21.95 -22.76
C GLY A 424 1.12 -21.93 -24.03
N ILE A 425 1.75 -21.72 -25.19
CA ILE A 425 1.09 -21.66 -26.50
C ILE A 425 0.66 -23.08 -26.94
N GLY A 426 1.43 -24.11 -26.60
CA GLY A 426 1.17 -25.48 -27.03
C GLY A 426 1.19 -25.66 -28.55
N SER A 427 2.06 -24.94 -29.24
CA SER A 427 2.24 -25.03 -30.68
C SER A 427 3.23 -26.13 -31.06
N LYS A 428 2.88 -26.93 -32.07
CA LYS A 428 3.82 -27.84 -32.72
C LYS A 428 4.60 -27.05 -33.76
N PHE A 429 5.85 -26.68 -33.43
CA PHE A 429 6.70 -25.99 -34.40
C PHE A 429 6.89 -26.77 -35.70
N ILE A 430 7.05 -28.10 -35.64
CA ILE A 430 7.22 -28.94 -36.82
C ILE A 430 5.88 -29.63 -37.12
N ASP A 431 5.22 -29.17 -38.17
CA ASP A 431 3.94 -29.73 -38.63
C ASP A 431 4.13 -31.06 -39.36
N ARG A 432 5.18 -31.13 -40.18
CA ARG A 432 5.42 -32.26 -41.07
C ARG A 432 6.88 -32.36 -41.48
N VAL A 433 7.33 -33.60 -41.68
CA VAL A 433 8.66 -33.90 -42.24
C VAL A 433 8.50 -34.63 -43.58
N ASP A 434 9.08 -34.10 -44.65
CA ASP A 434 9.23 -34.83 -45.91
C ASP A 434 10.64 -35.46 -45.94
N ILE A 435 10.71 -36.78 -46.09
CA ILE A 435 11.96 -37.56 -46.15
C ILE A 435 12.16 -38.03 -47.58
N TYR A 436 13.34 -37.81 -48.13
CA TYR A 436 13.72 -38.19 -49.49
C TYR A 436 14.83 -39.24 -49.42
N ALA A 437 14.52 -40.44 -49.90
CA ALA A 437 15.46 -41.55 -50.01
C ALA A 437 15.77 -41.83 -51.49
N GLY A 438 17.05 -41.68 -51.87
CA GLY A 438 17.53 -42.06 -53.20
C GLY A 438 17.90 -43.55 -53.23
N ALA A 439 17.50 -44.28 -54.27
CA ALA A 439 17.70 -45.74 -54.36
C ALA A 439 19.18 -46.16 -54.25
N TRP A 440 20.11 -45.39 -54.81
CA TRP A 440 21.55 -45.72 -54.82
C TRP A 440 22.36 -45.14 -53.65
N SER A 441 22.05 -43.92 -53.18
CA SER A 441 22.78 -43.28 -52.06
C SER A 441 22.43 -43.87 -50.70
N SER A 442 21.23 -44.41 -50.53
CA SER A 442 20.76 -44.93 -49.26
C SER A 442 21.21 -46.37 -48.95
N LEU A 443 21.47 -47.19 -49.99
CA LEU A 443 21.99 -48.56 -49.84
C LEU A 443 23.48 -48.61 -49.47
N ILE A 444 24.29 -47.63 -49.90
CA ILE A 444 25.76 -47.63 -49.69
C ILE A 444 26.20 -46.57 -48.67
N GLN A 445 25.61 -45.37 -48.67
CA GLN A 445 26.09 -44.24 -47.83
C GLN A 445 25.24 -43.95 -46.59
N ARG A 446 24.09 -44.64 -46.41
CA ARG A 446 23.15 -44.42 -45.28
C ARG A 446 22.71 -42.96 -45.10
N LYS A 447 22.78 -42.18 -46.18
CA LYS A 447 22.36 -40.77 -46.19
C LYS A 447 20.94 -40.66 -46.71
N VAL A 448 20.14 -39.87 -46.00
CA VAL A 448 18.82 -39.41 -46.46
C VAL A 448 18.80 -37.88 -46.44
N SER A 449 17.95 -37.29 -47.27
CA SER A 449 17.68 -35.86 -47.18
C SER A 449 16.27 -35.61 -46.69
N PHE A 450 16.02 -34.53 -45.98
CA PHE A 450 14.68 -34.21 -45.46
C PHE A 450 14.42 -32.70 -45.49
N THR A 451 13.15 -32.33 -45.47
CA THR A 451 12.67 -30.95 -45.29
C THR A 451 11.62 -30.91 -44.19
N PHE A 452 11.59 -29.83 -43.41
CA PHE A 452 10.57 -29.58 -42.40
C PHE A 452 9.60 -28.51 -42.88
N ASP A 453 8.31 -28.72 -42.64
CA ASP A 453 7.31 -27.66 -42.65
C ASP A 453 7.19 -27.13 -41.22
N ILE A 454 7.51 -25.85 -41.01
CA ILE A 454 7.52 -25.22 -39.70
C ILE A 454 6.52 -24.07 -39.66
N GLU A 455 5.71 -24.04 -38.60
CA GLU A 455 4.82 -22.93 -38.27
C GLU A 455 5.48 -22.05 -37.21
N ASN A 456 5.53 -20.74 -37.43
CA ASN A 456 6.04 -19.78 -36.46
C ASN A 456 4.91 -19.32 -35.51
N PRO A 457 4.91 -19.75 -34.23
CA PRO A 457 3.89 -19.36 -33.27
C PRO A 457 4.07 -17.93 -32.75
N LEU A 458 5.15 -17.24 -33.10
CA LEU A 458 5.49 -15.90 -32.59
C LEU A 458 4.84 -14.80 -33.43
N ASP A 459 4.71 -13.62 -32.81
CA ASP A 459 4.36 -12.37 -33.50
C ASP A 459 5.64 -11.68 -34.05
N ALA A 460 6.80 -12.31 -33.90
CA ALA A 460 8.11 -11.88 -34.37
C ALA A 460 8.67 -12.82 -35.44
N THR A 461 9.68 -12.36 -36.20
CA THR A 461 10.34 -13.19 -37.21
C THR A 461 11.17 -14.27 -36.53
N LEU A 462 11.07 -15.51 -37.00
CA LEU A 462 11.86 -16.64 -36.50
C LEU A 462 12.87 -17.10 -37.54
N ASP A 463 14.16 -17.05 -37.23
CA ASP A 463 15.27 -17.53 -38.07
C ASP A 463 15.96 -18.70 -37.41
N ILE A 464 15.82 -19.89 -38.00
CA ILE A 464 16.46 -21.10 -37.49
C ILE A 464 17.90 -21.13 -38.00
N CYS A 465 18.86 -20.86 -37.13
CA CYS A 465 20.27 -20.76 -37.50
C CYS A 465 20.97 -22.12 -37.53
N SER A 466 20.70 -22.99 -36.56
CA SER A 466 21.26 -24.34 -36.54
C SER A 466 20.44 -25.28 -35.67
N ILE A 467 20.43 -26.56 -36.02
CA ILE A 467 19.75 -27.61 -35.27
C ILE A 467 20.62 -28.85 -35.16
N VAL A 468 20.50 -29.54 -34.02
CA VAL A 468 20.99 -30.89 -33.78
C VAL A 468 19.81 -31.70 -33.27
N VAL A 469 19.35 -32.67 -34.04
CA VAL A 469 18.16 -33.46 -33.70
C VAL A 469 18.44 -34.95 -33.80
N ASP A 470 17.86 -35.72 -32.88
CA ASP A 470 17.71 -37.16 -32.99
C ASP A 470 16.27 -37.48 -33.37
N VAL A 471 16.08 -38.41 -34.29
CA VAL A 471 14.77 -38.82 -34.78
C VAL A 471 14.54 -40.27 -34.39
N ARG A 472 13.37 -40.56 -33.81
CA ARG A 472 12.94 -41.90 -33.43
C ARG A 472 11.59 -42.24 -34.05
N ILE A 473 11.35 -43.54 -34.26
CA ILE A 473 10.04 -44.08 -34.65
C ILE A 473 9.76 -45.25 -33.70
N LYS A 474 8.66 -45.19 -32.96
CA LYS A 474 8.25 -46.23 -31.99
C LYS A 474 9.41 -46.62 -31.05
N GLY A 475 10.12 -45.62 -30.54
CA GLY A 475 11.28 -45.79 -29.64
C GLY A 475 12.60 -46.20 -30.32
N ALA A 476 12.60 -46.58 -31.61
CA ALA A 476 13.81 -46.94 -32.33
C ALA A 476 14.53 -45.70 -32.90
N HIS A 477 15.82 -45.54 -32.59
CA HIS A 477 16.63 -44.44 -33.13
C HIS A 477 16.87 -44.59 -34.63
N LEU A 478 16.33 -43.65 -35.40
CA LEU A 478 16.35 -43.65 -36.85
C LEU A 478 17.56 -42.91 -37.37
N ALA A 479 17.71 -41.65 -36.98
CA ALA A 479 18.72 -40.74 -37.53
C ALA A 479 19.18 -39.70 -36.51
N SER A 480 20.43 -39.28 -36.65
CA SER A 480 20.94 -38.04 -36.04
C SER A 480 21.26 -37.04 -37.14
N VAL A 481 20.85 -35.80 -36.91
CA VAL A 481 20.95 -34.70 -37.86
C VAL A 481 21.70 -33.57 -37.20
N LYS A 482 22.67 -32.99 -37.90
CA LYS A 482 23.30 -31.72 -37.53
C LYS A 482 23.32 -30.82 -38.75
N HIS A 483 22.67 -29.67 -38.66
CA HIS A 483 22.61 -28.71 -39.76
C HIS A 483 22.78 -27.27 -39.28
N THR A 484 23.46 -26.46 -40.08
CA THR A 484 23.62 -25.02 -39.88
C THR A 484 23.11 -24.32 -41.12
N PHE A 485 22.05 -23.55 -40.97
CA PHE A 485 21.47 -22.73 -42.02
C PHE A 485 22.35 -21.49 -42.23
N GLY A 486 22.51 -21.05 -43.49
CA GLY A 486 23.15 -19.77 -43.79
C GLY A 486 24.68 -19.66 -43.67
N LYS A 487 25.48 -20.73 -43.86
CA LYS A 487 26.97 -20.60 -43.96
C LYS A 487 27.44 -19.64 -45.08
N GLN A 488 26.58 -19.33 -46.04
CA GLN A 488 26.70 -18.24 -47.00
C GLN A 488 25.33 -17.57 -47.06
N ASN A 489 25.25 -16.24 -47.05
CA ASN A 489 24.01 -15.43 -46.88
C ASN A 489 22.80 -15.82 -47.76
N ALA A 490 22.94 -16.73 -48.73
CA ALA A 490 21.89 -17.17 -49.64
C ALA A 490 20.86 -18.17 -49.04
N ASN A 491 21.13 -18.86 -47.93
CA ASN A 491 20.26 -19.93 -47.41
C ASN A 491 19.90 -19.79 -45.92
N ARG A 492 19.44 -18.61 -45.47
CA ARG A 492 18.83 -18.46 -44.13
C ARG A 492 17.44 -19.07 -44.13
N PHE A 493 17.04 -19.70 -43.03
CA PHE A 493 15.70 -20.26 -42.89
C PHE A 493 14.84 -19.35 -42.00
N ILE A 494 14.25 -18.35 -42.64
CA ILE A 494 13.46 -17.31 -42.01
C ILE A 494 11.98 -17.63 -42.18
N ILE A 495 11.24 -17.56 -41.08
CA ILE A 495 9.81 -17.83 -41.00
C ILE A 495 9.14 -16.53 -40.53
N PRO A 496 8.30 -15.89 -41.36
CA PRO A 496 7.60 -14.68 -40.96
C PRO A 496 6.67 -14.91 -39.75
N PRO A 497 6.26 -13.85 -39.03
CA PRO A 497 5.33 -13.95 -37.91
C PRO A 497 4.04 -14.69 -38.29
N LYS A 498 3.59 -15.65 -37.47
CA LYS A 498 2.35 -16.42 -37.68
C LYS A 498 2.20 -17.11 -39.04
N GLU A 499 3.31 -17.31 -39.76
CA GLU A 499 3.32 -17.98 -41.07
C GLU A 499 3.98 -19.36 -41.00
N LYS A 500 3.79 -20.13 -42.07
CA LYS A 500 4.46 -21.42 -42.29
C LYS A 500 5.54 -21.27 -43.34
N ALA A 501 6.69 -21.91 -43.11
CA ALA A 501 7.74 -21.99 -44.10
C ALA A 501 8.29 -23.42 -44.21
N LYS A 502 8.66 -23.79 -45.44
CA LYS A 502 9.32 -25.05 -45.73
C LYS A 502 10.83 -24.86 -45.74
N SER A 503 11.56 -25.72 -45.03
CA SER A 503 13.01 -25.67 -45.00
C SER A 503 13.62 -26.05 -46.35
N VAL A 504 14.86 -25.59 -46.59
CA VAL A 504 15.70 -26.18 -47.64
C VAL A 504 15.96 -27.67 -47.37
N SER A 505 16.30 -28.42 -48.42
CA SER A 505 16.65 -29.83 -48.30
C SER A 505 17.95 -30.00 -47.53
N ILE A 506 17.92 -30.78 -46.44
CA ILE A 506 19.07 -31.05 -45.59
C ILE A 506 19.60 -32.44 -45.91
N SER A 507 20.79 -32.53 -46.52
CA SER A 507 21.37 -33.77 -47.06
C SER A 507 22.28 -34.56 -46.09
N ASP A 508 22.48 -34.05 -44.88
CA ASP A 508 23.42 -34.61 -43.88
C ASP A 508 22.73 -35.46 -42.78
N ALA A 509 21.54 -36.02 -43.03
CA ALA A 509 20.96 -37.01 -42.10
C ALA A 509 21.67 -38.35 -42.23
N TRP A 510 22.28 -38.79 -41.13
CA TRP A 510 22.86 -40.12 -41.01
C TRP A 510 21.85 -41.09 -40.39
N LEU A 511 21.51 -42.14 -41.14
CA LEU A 511 20.72 -43.26 -40.61
C LEU A 511 21.58 -44.09 -39.66
N VAL A 512 21.17 -44.15 -38.40
CA VAL A 512 21.85 -44.93 -37.35
C VAL A 512 21.34 -46.37 -37.34
N SER A 513 20.07 -46.58 -37.68
CA SER A 513 19.53 -47.92 -37.95
C SER A 513 19.86 -48.37 -39.38
N GLY A 514 20.03 -49.68 -39.59
CA GLY A 514 20.23 -50.23 -40.92
C GLY A 514 19.06 -49.90 -41.85
N PHE A 515 19.36 -49.51 -43.10
CA PHE A 515 18.41 -48.99 -44.10
C PHE A 515 17.09 -49.77 -44.21
N ILE A 516 17.15 -51.11 -44.19
CA ILE A 516 15.97 -51.98 -44.28
C ILE A 516 15.03 -51.80 -43.07
N LYS A 517 15.59 -51.71 -41.86
CA LYS A 517 14.81 -51.52 -40.64
C LYS A 517 14.20 -50.12 -40.59
N SER A 518 14.94 -49.13 -41.07
CA SER A 518 14.45 -47.76 -41.24
C SER A 518 13.30 -47.69 -42.24
N LEU A 519 13.39 -48.39 -43.38
CA LEU A 519 12.31 -48.46 -44.38
C LEU A 519 11.07 -49.20 -43.87
N GLN A 520 11.26 -50.33 -43.18
CA GLN A 520 10.15 -51.11 -42.61
C GLN A 520 9.35 -50.29 -41.59
N LEU A 521 10.05 -49.52 -40.75
CA LEU A 521 9.42 -48.60 -39.80
C LEU A 521 8.79 -47.39 -40.49
N ALA A 522 9.41 -46.89 -41.57
CA ALA A 522 8.93 -45.73 -42.32
C ALA A 522 7.76 -46.05 -43.28
N GLY A 523 7.57 -47.32 -43.66
CA GLY A 523 6.49 -47.77 -44.54
C GLY A 523 5.14 -47.98 -43.85
N ASP A 524 5.10 -47.94 -42.51
CA ASP A 524 3.85 -47.95 -41.74
C ASP A 524 3.15 -46.59 -41.88
N ARG A 525 1.96 -46.59 -42.51
CA ARG A 525 1.19 -45.37 -42.78
C ARG A 525 0.76 -44.61 -41.53
N ASN A 526 0.77 -45.27 -40.36
CA ASN A 526 0.42 -44.67 -39.08
C ASN A 526 1.65 -44.33 -38.23
N ALA A 527 2.87 -44.51 -38.75
CA ALA A 527 4.07 -44.12 -38.02
C ALA A 527 4.19 -42.60 -37.96
N CYS A 528 4.59 -42.10 -36.78
CA CYS A 528 5.00 -40.73 -36.57
C CYS A 528 6.46 -40.70 -36.11
N LEU A 529 7.11 -39.54 -36.31
CA LEU A 529 8.44 -39.28 -35.81
C LEU A 529 8.35 -38.66 -34.41
N ASP A 530 9.22 -39.12 -33.51
CA ASP A 530 9.55 -38.43 -32.28
C ASP A 530 10.91 -37.74 -32.48
N ILE A 531 10.93 -36.42 -32.43
CA ILE A 531 12.10 -35.59 -32.71
C ILE A 531 12.60 -35.02 -31.39
N THR A 532 13.80 -35.43 -30.97
CA THR A 532 14.50 -34.85 -29.83
C THR A 532 15.51 -33.82 -30.33
N VAL A 533 15.25 -32.55 -30.05
CA VAL A 533 16.18 -31.46 -30.34
C VAL A 533 17.23 -31.40 -29.24
N LYS A 534 18.46 -31.82 -29.55
CA LYS A 534 19.60 -31.82 -28.64
C LYS A 534 20.25 -30.45 -28.47
N SER A 535 20.13 -29.60 -29.49
CA SER A 535 20.58 -28.21 -29.45
C SER A 535 19.98 -27.48 -30.64
N ALA A 536 19.36 -26.34 -30.42
CA ALA A 536 18.98 -25.40 -31.47
C ALA A 536 19.53 -24.01 -31.17
N THR A 537 19.87 -23.32 -32.25
CA THR A 537 20.17 -21.88 -32.24
C THR A 537 19.10 -21.20 -33.06
N LEU A 538 18.30 -20.37 -32.40
CA LEU A 538 17.23 -19.61 -33.01
C LEU A 538 17.58 -18.13 -32.94
N ARG A 539 17.14 -17.37 -33.94
CA ARG A 539 17.19 -15.92 -33.91
C ARG A 539 15.77 -15.40 -34.02
N ILE A 540 15.32 -14.66 -33.01
CA ILE A 540 14.03 -13.99 -33.00
C ILE A 540 14.31 -12.53 -33.33
N ASP A 541 13.96 -12.11 -34.54
CA ASP A 541 14.42 -10.87 -35.17
C ASP A 541 15.96 -10.69 -35.11
N GLN A 542 16.47 -9.93 -34.14
CA GLN A 542 17.90 -9.67 -33.90
C GLN A 542 18.44 -10.44 -32.69
N PHE A 543 17.58 -10.96 -31.81
CA PHE A 543 17.98 -11.68 -30.60
C PHE A 543 18.39 -13.11 -30.92
N LEU A 544 19.62 -13.49 -30.59
CA LEU A 544 20.14 -14.84 -30.80
C LEU A 544 20.00 -15.67 -29.53
N LEU A 545 19.23 -16.77 -29.58
CA LEU A 545 19.04 -17.70 -28.48
C LEU A 545 19.71 -19.04 -28.79
N GLN A 546 20.67 -19.44 -27.96
CA GLN A 546 21.48 -20.64 -28.16
C GLN A 546 21.21 -21.71 -27.11
N GLY A 547 21.42 -22.96 -27.52
CA GLY A 547 21.41 -24.11 -26.62
C GLY A 547 20.02 -24.57 -26.22
N LEU A 548 19.00 -24.37 -27.07
CA LEU A 548 17.65 -24.86 -26.78
C LEU A 548 17.55 -26.37 -26.97
N THR A 549 16.83 -27.02 -26.07
CA THR A 549 16.52 -28.45 -26.13
C THR A 549 15.03 -28.67 -25.88
N TYR A 550 14.39 -29.49 -26.68
CA TYR A 550 12.96 -29.80 -26.56
C TYR A 550 12.63 -31.07 -27.33
N ASN A 551 11.48 -31.68 -27.00
CA ASN A 551 10.99 -32.87 -27.68
C ASN A 551 9.70 -32.55 -28.43
N ILE A 552 9.58 -33.07 -29.65
CA ILE A 552 8.36 -33.00 -30.43
C ILE A 552 7.94 -34.44 -30.74
N GLU A 553 6.82 -34.84 -30.17
CA GLU A 553 6.27 -36.19 -30.35
C GLU A 553 5.21 -36.21 -31.44
N ASN A 554 5.03 -37.39 -32.03
CA ASN A 554 3.94 -37.64 -32.98
C ASN A 554 3.95 -36.70 -34.20
N VAL A 555 5.13 -36.44 -34.78
CA VAL A 555 5.28 -35.62 -35.99
C VAL A 555 4.96 -36.44 -37.24
N PRO A 556 3.96 -36.05 -38.05
CA PRO A 556 3.67 -36.70 -39.32
C PRO A 556 4.86 -36.61 -40.28
N PHE A 557 5.11 -37.68 -41.05
CA PHE A 557 6.11 -37.65 -42.11
C PHE A 557 5.62 -38.30 -43.40
N LYS A 558 6.25 -37.93 -44.52
CA LYS A 558 6.03 -38.53 -45.83
C LYS A 558 7.36 -38.95 -46.45
N LEU A 559 7.43 -40.22 -46.85
CA LEU A 559 8.60 -40.78 -47.52
C LEU A 559 8.45 -40.65 -49.04
N HIS A 560 9.44 -40.04 -49.68
CA HIS A 560 9.55 -39.90 -51.13
C HIS A 560 10.72 -40.75 -51.61
N PHE A 561 10.44 -41.66 -52.54
CA PHE A 561 11.45 -42.47 -53.19
C PHE A 561 11.81 -41.84 -54.54
N ASN A 562 13.06 -41.41 -54.68
CA ASN A 562 13.58 -41.05 -56.00
C ASN A 562 14.00 -42.35 -56.70
N VAL A 563 13.07 -42.87 -57.50
CA VAL A 563 13.36 -43.91 -58.50
C VAL A 563 14.01 -43.18 -59.67
N LEU A 564 15.35 -43.23 -59.72
CA LEU A 564 16.11 -42.93 -60.92
C LEU A 564 16.26 -44.22 -61.72
#